data_AF-F0Q6A6-F1
#
_entry.id   AF-F0Q6A6-F1
#
_cell.length_a   1.000
_cell.length_b   1.000
_cell.length_c   1.000
_cell.angle_alpha   90.00
_cell.angle_beta   90.00
_cell.angle_gamma   90.00
#
_symmetry.space_group_name_H-M   'P 1'
#
loop_
_entity.id
_entity.type
_entity.pdbx_description
1 polymer ?
#
loop_
_entity_poly.entity_id
_entity_poly.type
_entity_poly.pdbx_seq_one_letter_code
_entity_poly.pdbx_strand_id
1 'polypeptide(L)'
;MDSSSRNRNPGDGGTAPGMEALGAAGGLLGVPPVAESPSASPAATERALALARSKWLATGLLLAVAAVFAGTYALPPSLLVSCVRAMAEAAMVGALADWFAVSALFRRIPLPWVQRHTDIIARNKERIGGNLAVFVRDKFLDAPSLVTLIRRHDPADMLAQWLTSPGNAQLLGRQVARLALAALDTVEDARIQRFMNQAARALVGQLDLSRTMAAALGALTQGGRHQVLLDDVLARVTLLLRAPETRTFIAEAIVQWIKREHPLKEKVLPTDWLSGKGAGAIAQAIDSLLAEVASDPAHQLRSALDAAVQRLIERLQTDPDWERRGLELREYLQNDETLGRYVHDLWTNLRERLQKDLADDDSEISRRVAAMGQWLGMALAGDPALRVRLNVRLQLWATQVAPDLSQFVAEHIRNTVDRWDAKEMARLVELHIGSDLQFIRINGTVVGGLIGLVLFALSHAREIAQGLGILAAG
;
A
#
# COMPACT_ATOMS: atom_id res chain seq x y z
N MET A 1 -12.45 30.67 -55.67
CA MET A 1 -13.24 29.52 -56.14
C MET A 1 -12.28 28.34 -56.17
N ASP A 2 -12.36 27.31 -55.35
CA ASP A 2 -13.51 26.74 -54.67
C ASP A 2 -13.07 25.94 -53.43
N SER A 3 -13.70 26.25 -52.32
CA SER A 3 -14.11 25.46 -51.15
C SER A 3 -13.86 23.93 -51.17
N SER A 4 -13.07 23.42 -50.21
CA SER A 4 -13.51 22.31 -49.33
C SER A 4 -12.51 22.02 -48.20
N SER A 5 -12.93 22.41 -47.01
CA SER A 5 -12.37 22.21 -45.68
C SER A 5 -12.47 20.75 -45.20
N ARG A 6 -11.36 20.18 -44.70
CA ARG A 6 -11.40 19.07 -43.73
C ARG A 6 -10.58 19.42 -42.50
N ASN A 7 -11.34 19.68 -41.45
CA ASN A 7 -10.98 19.98 -40.08
C ASN A 7 -10.23 18.79 -39.43
N ARG A 8 -9.03 19.01 -38.87
CA ARG A 8 -8.39 18.12 -37.89
C ARG A 8 -8.18 18.90 -36.59
N ASN A 9 -8.83 18.41 -35.55
CA ASN A 9 -8.80 18.91 -34.18
C ASN A 9 -7.44 18.58 -33.51
N PRO A 10 -6.83 19.47 -32.72
CA PRO A 10 -5.67 19.16 -31.89
C PRO A 10 -6.12 18.71 -30.50
N GLY A 11 -5.61 17.59 -30.02
CA GLY A 11 -5.95 17.06 -28.70
C GLY A 11 -5.01 15.93 -28.33
N ASP A 12 -3.74 16.26 -28.10
CA ASP A 12 -2.79 15.37 -27.45
C ASP A 12 -2.24 16.11 -26.22
N GLY A 13 -2.58 15.60 -25.05
CA GLY A 13 -2.26 16.16 -23.75
C GLY A 13 -2.00 15.01 -22.79
N GLY A 14 -0.72 14.75 -22.54
CA GLY A 14 -0.20 13.60 -21.82
C GLY A 14 -0.78 13.39 -20.43
N THR A 15 -1.12 12.15 -20.13
CA THR A 15 -1.43 11.63 -18.81
C THR A 15 -0.13 11.37 -18.04
N ALA A 16 0.07 12.07 -16.93
CA ALA A 16 1.20 11.86 -16.01
C ALA A 16 1.04 10.52 -15.25
N PRO A 17 2.09 9.69 -15.09
CA PRO A 17 2.00 8.33 -14.56
C PRO A 17 2.02 8.24 -13.01
N GLY A 18 1.54 9.27 -12.30
CA GLY A 18 1.70 9.40 -10.85
C GLY A 18 0.49 9.07 -9.97
N MET A 19 -0.69 8.81 -10.54
CA MET A 19 -1.94 8.64 -9.77
C MET A 19 -2.49 7.21 -9.68
N GLU A 20 -1.98 6.26 -10.45
CA GLU A 20 -2.46 4.87 -10.39
C GLU A 20 -1.90 4.10 -9.18
N ALA A 21 -0.73 4.48 -8.65
CA ALA A 21 -0.09 3.81 -7.52
C ALA A 21 -0.84 3.99 -6.17
N LEU A 22 -1.66 5.04 -6.03
CA LEU A 22 -2.46 5.29 -4.83
C LEU A 22 -3.87 4.67 -4.89
N GLY A 23 -4.35 4.28 -6.07
CA GLY A 23 -5.58 3.50 -6.22
C GLY A 23 -5.43 2.07 -5.69
N ALA A 24 -4.23 1.49 -5.81
CA ALA A 24 -3.92 0.15 -5.31
C ALA A 24 -3.89 0.06 -3.76
N ALA A 25 -3.67 1.19 -3.07
CA ALA A 25 -3.70 1.25 -1.60
C ALA A 25 -5.14 1.19 -1.02
N GLY A 26 -6.17 1.47 -1.82
CA GLY A 26 -7.57 1.38 -1.39
C GLY A 26 -8.09 -0.05 -1.23
N GLY A 27 -7.51 -1.02 -1.96
CA GLY A 27 -7.85 -2.44 -1.84
C GLY A 27 -7.21 -3.15 -0.64
N LEU A 28 -6.21 -2.53 -0.02
CA LEU A 28 -5.38 -3.10 1.06
C LEU A 28 -6.04 -3.12 2.45
N LEU A 29 -7.11 -2.35 2.65
CA LEU A 29 -7.81 -2.23 3.93
C LEU A 29 -9.07 -3.11 4.06
N GLY A 30 -9.34 -3.99 3.09
CA GLY A 30 -10.58 -4.77 3.09
C GLY A 30 -11.84 -3.90 3.10
N VAL A 31 -11.73 -2.66 2.59
CA VAL A 31 -12.91 -1.86 2.31
C VAL A 31 -13.60 -2.56 1.15
N PRO A 32 -14.83 -3.09 1.33
CA PRO A 32 -15.56 -3.70 0.22
C PRO A 32 -15.64 -2.68 -0.92
N PRO A 33 -15.56 -3.12 -2.20
CA PRO A 33 -15.78 -2.21 -3.32
C PRO A 33 -17.05 -1.43 -3.01
N VAL A 34 -16.95 -0.10 -3.02
CA VAL A 34 -18.07 0.81 -2.78
C VAL A 34 -19.23 0.25 -3.58
N ALA A 35 -20.21 -0.28 -2.84
CA ALA A 35 -21.36 -0.93 -3.41
C ALA A 35 -21.91 -0.01 -4.50
N GLU A 36 -22.27 -0.64 -5.61
CA GLU A 36 -23.09 -0.10 -6.67
C GLU A 36 -24.11 0.90 -6.12
N SER A 37 -24.41 1.91 -6.95
CA SER A 37 -25.48 2.89 -6.84
C SER A 37 -26.50 2.70 -5.69
N PRO A 38 -26.94 3.76 -4.99
CA PRO A 38 -27.75 3.67 -3.75
C PRO A 38 -29.20 3.13 -3.93
N SER A 39 -29.46 2.24 -4.87
CA SER A 39 -30.70 1.49 -4.97
C SER A 39 -30.79 0.43 -3.86
N ALA A 40 -31.49 0.83 -2.78
CA ALA A 40 -32.24 -0.01 -1.85
C ALA A 40 -31.45 -0.86 -0.82
N SER A 41 -30.76 -0.20 0.13
CA SER A 41 -30.59 -0.83 1.44
C SER A 41 -31.94 -0.85 2.19
N PRO A 42 -32.26 -1.89 2.98
CA PRO A 42 -33.51 -1.97 3.73
C PRO A 42 -33.72 -0.76 4.65
N ALA A 43 -32.63 -0.24 5.24
CA ALA A 43 -32.64 0.97 6.06
C ALA A 43 -33.00 2.25 5.27
N ALA A 44 -32.58 2.38 4.01
CA ALA A 44 -32.92 3.53 3.18
C ALA A 44 -34.41 3.52 2.82
N THR A 45 -34.97 2.34 2.54
CA THR A 45 -36.40 2.17 2.26
C THR A 45 -37.27 2.50 3.48
N GLU A 46 -36.87 2.07 4.68
CA GLU A 46 -37.58 2.40 5.91
C GLU A 46 -37.63 3.92 6.17
N ARG A 47 -36.50 4.61 5.98
CA ARG A 47 -36.41 6.07 6.11
C ARG A 47 -37.27 6.80 5.09
N ALA A 48 -37.29 6.33 3.83
CA ALA A 48 -38.15 6.89 2.79
C ALA A 48 -39.64 6.77 3.15
N LEU A 49 -40.05 5.62 3.70
CA LEU A 49 -41.42 5.39 4.15
C LEU A 49 -41.78 6.27 5.35
N ALA A 50 -40.88 6.41 6.33
CA ALA A 50 -41.08 7.30 7.47
C ALA A 50 -41.27 8.76 7.04
N LEU A 51 -40.42 9.24 6.12
CA LEU A 51 -40.53 10.58 5.54
C LEU A 51 -41.85 10.77 4.76
N ALA A 52 -42.27 9.77 3.99
CA ALA A 52 -43.54 9.84 3.27
C ALA A 52 -44.72 9.95 4.23
N ARG A 53 -44.76 9.11 5.27
CA ARG A 53 -45.81 9.15 6.30
C ARG A 53 -45.87 10.50 7.02
N SER A 54 -44.72 11.03 7.45
CA SER A 54 -44.69 12.31 8.16
C SER A 54 -45.14 13.48 7.28
N LYS A 55 -44.75 13.48 5.99
CA LYS A 55 -45.24 14.44 5.00
C LYS A 55 -46.76 14.38 4.86
N TRP A 56 -47.31 13.17 4.71
CA TRP A 56 -48.76 12.95 4.61
C TRP A 56 -49.52 13.39 5.86
N LEU A 57 -48.99 13.12 7.05
CA LEU A 57 -49.59 13.58 8.31
C LEU A 57 -49.59 15.10 8.41
N ALA A 58 -48.46 15.75 8.11
CA ALA A 58 -48.34 17.20 8.18
C ALA A 58 -49.20 17.91 7.11
N THR A 59 -49.31 17.35 5.89
CA THR A 59 -50.23 17.88 4.87
C THR A 59 -51.69 17.61 5.21
N GLY A 60 -52.01 16.43 5.74
CA GLY A 60 -53.35 16.08 6.19
C GLY A 60 -53.85 17.00 7.30
N LEU A 61 -53.00 17.32 8.28
CA LEU A 61 -53.34 18.25 9.36
C LEU A 61 -53.60 19.68 8.83
N LEU A 62 -52.78 20.17 7.90
CA LEU A 62 -53.00 21.47 7.26
C LEU A 62 -54.35 21.51 6.53
N LEU A 63 -54.67 20.46 5.75
CA LEU A 63 -55.95 20.36 5.04
C LEU A 63 -57.13 20.29 6.01
N ALA A 64 -57.00 19.56 7.12
CA ALA A 64 -58.03 19.48 8.15
C ALA A 64 -58.29 20.85 8.78
N VAL A 65 -57.25 21.59 9.15
CA VAL A 65 -57.39 22.95 9.71
C VAL A 65 -58.00 23.92 8.69
N ALA A 66 -57.58 23.84 7.42
CA ALA A 66 -58.17 24.64 6.34
C ALA A 66 -59.66 24.31 6.13
N ALA A 67 -60.05 23.04 6.22
CA ALA A 67 -61.44 22.61 6.13
C ALA A 67 -62.27 23.10 7.33
N VAL A 68 -61.72 23.06 8.55
CA VAL A 68 -62.35 23.65 9.74
C VAL A 68 -62.56 25.15 9.54
N PHE A 69 -61.52 25.88 9.10
CA PHE A 69 -61.61 27.31 8.82
C PHE A 69 -62.71 27.62 7.78
N ALA A 70 -62.72 26.92 6.65
CA ALA A 70 -63.76 27.08 5.61
C ALA A 70 -65.16 26.73 6.13
N GLY A 71 -65.28 25.66 6.92
CA GLY A 71 -66.53 25.24 7.55
C GLY A 71 -67.13 26.33 8.44
N THR A 72 -66.30 27.12 9.15
CA THR A 72 -66.81 28.23 9.97
C THR A 72 -67.54 29.33 9.19
N TYR A 73 -67.43 29.39 7.86
CA TYR A 73 -68.21 30.32 7.02
C TYR A 73 -69.63 29.82 6.72
N ALA A 74 -69.88 28.52 6.83
CA ALA A 74 -71.20 27.93 6.60
C ALA A 74 -72.10 27.91 7.85
N LEU A 75 -71.54 28.16 9.04
CA LEU A 75 -72.28 28.20 10.30
C LEU A 75 -72.71 29.63 10.67
N PRO A 76 -73.83 29.79 11.40
CA PRO A 76 -74.25 31.09 11.91
C PRO A 76 -73.20 31.67 12.88
N PRO A 77 -72.96 33.00 12.85
CA PRO A 77 -71.94 33.64 13.68
C PRO A 77 -72.31 33.52 15.16
N SER A 78 -71.44 32.84 15.92
CA SER A 78 -71.49 32.73 17.38
C SER A 78 -70.08 32.88 17.96
N LEU A 79 -69.97 33.24 19.24
CA LEU A 79 -68.66 33.40 19.89
C LEU A 79 -67.78 32.14 19.79
N LEU A 80 -68.37 30.95 19.88
CA LEU A 80 -67.66 29.69 19.70
C LEU A 80 -67.16 29.51 18.26
N VAL A 81 -67.99 29.85 17.27
CA VAL A 81 -67.60 29.78 15.84
C VAL A 81 -66.49 30.78 15.54
N SER A 82 -66.54 31.99 16.10
CA SER A 82 -65.47 32.99 15.97
C SER A 82 -64.17 32.55 16.65
N CYS A 83 -64.25 31.88 17.81
CA CYS A 83 -63.11 31.31 18.52
C CYS A 83 -62.42 30.22 17.69
N VAL A 84 -63.21 29.25 17.19
CA VAL A 84 -62.70 28.17 16.33
C VAL A 84 -62.12 28.73 15.04
N ARG A 85 -62.72 29.78 14.46
CA ARG A 85 -62.19 30.47 13.27
C ARG A 85 -60.82 31.09 13.54
N ALA A 86 -60.66 31.86 14.62
CA ALA A 86 -59.39 32.48 14.98
C ALA A 86 -58.29 31.44 15.29
N MET A 87 -58.66 30.37 15.99
CA MET A 87 -57.76 29.23 16.25
C MET A 87 -57.35 28.54 14.93
N ALA A 88 -58.30 28.25 14.04
CA ALA A 88 -58.01 27.61 12.76
C ALA A 88 -57.21 28.51 11.81
N GLU A 89 -57.47 29.82 11.79
CA GLU A 89 -56.71 30.80 11.03
C GLU A 89 -55.25 30.85 11.48
N ALA A 90 -55.01 30.98 12.79
CA ALA A 90 -53.66 31.02 13.34
C ALA A 90 -52.92 29.68 13.19
N ALA A 91 -53.61 28.55 13.37
CA ALA A 91 -53.06 27.22 13.10
C ALA A 91 -52.66 27.05 11.63
N MET A 92 -53.50 27.52 10.70
CA MET A 92 -53.23 27.47 9.25
C MET A 92 -52.02 28.33 8.87
N VAL A 93 -51.93 29.55 9.42
CA VAL A 93 -50.79 30.45 9.18
C VAL A 93 -49.49 29.83 9.71
N GLY A 94 -49.49 29.27 10.92
CA GLY A 94 -48.32 28.57 11.48
C GLY A 94 -47.89 27.38 10.62
N ALA A 95 -48.85 26.55 10.21
CA ALA A 95 -48.61 25.39 9.35
C ALA A 95 -48.06 25.76 7.97
N LEU A 96 -48.52 26.88 7.38
CA LEU A 96 -48.04 27.41 6.10
C LEU A 96 -46.64 28.03 6.21
N ALA A 97 -46.36 28.75 7.30
CA ALA A 97 -45.05 29.35 7.55
C ALA A 97 -43.97 28.26 7.67
N ASP A 98 -44.24 27.21 8.45
CA ASP A 98 -43.30 26.10 8.60
C ASP A 98 -43.19 25.25 7.33
N TRP A 99 -44.30 25.07 6.59
CA TRP A 99 -44.25 24.44 5.26
C TRP A 99 -43.31 25.20 4.32
N PHE A 100 -43.39 26.53 4.32
CA PHE A 100 -42.53 27.38 3.52
C PHE A 100 -41.06 27.24 3.96
N ALA A 101 -40.76 27.30 5.26
CA ALA A 101 -39.40 27.18 5.80
C ALA A 101 -38.75 25.83 5.45
N VAL A 102 -39.45 24.71 5.69
CA VAL A 102 -38.93 23.36 5.40
C VAL A 102 -38.81 23.14 3.89
N SER A 103 -39.79 23.58 3.09
CA SER A 103 -39.72 23.43 1.64
C SER A 103 -38.61 24.29 1.03
N ALA A 104 -38.38 25.50 1.54
CA ALA A 104 -37.31 26.38 1.12
C ALA A 104 -35.91 25.81 1.40
N LEU A 105 -35.79 24.89 2.37
CA LEU A 105 -34.51 24.24 2.68
C LEU A 105 -34.07 23.27 1.57
N PHE A 106 -35.02 22.52 0.98
CA PHE A 106 -34.74 21.40 0.07
C PHE A 106 -35.23 21.58 -1.37
N ARG A 107 -36.13 22.53 -1.63
CA ARG A 107 -36.77 22.69 -2.94
C ARG A 107 -36.80 24.14 -3.38
N ARG A 108 -36.70 24.34 -4.69
CA ARG A 108 -36.87 25.65 -5.32
C ARG A 108 -38.35 25.96 -5.46
N ILE A 109 -38.80 27.03 -4.81
CA ILE A 109 -40.21 27.46 -4.83
C ILE A 109 -40.41 28.42 -6.02
N PRO A 110 -41.43 28.23 -6.88
CA PRO A 110 -41.63 29.00 -8.12
C PRO A 110 -42.21 30.42 -7.92
N LEU A 111 -41.93 31.08 -6.78
CA LEU A 111 -42.36 32.45 -6.50
C LEU A 111 -41.24 33.45 -6.88
N PRO A 112 -41.46 34.42 -7.78
CA PRO A 112 -40.40 35.22 -8.40
C PRO A 112 -39.52 36.00 -7.41
N TRP A 113 -40.09 36.49 -6.31
CA TRP A 113 -39.37 37.26 -5.28
C TRP A 113 -38.59 36.38 -4.29
N VAL A 114 -39.09 35.17 -4.06
CA VAL A 114 -38.63 34.28 -2.98
C VAL A 114 -37.68 33.20 -3.50
N GLN A 115 -37.74 32.89 -4.79
CA GLN A 115 -36.94 31.87 -5.47
C GLN A 115 -35.41 32.07 -5.28
N ARG A 116 -34.96 33.31 -5.04
CA ARG A 116 -33.54 33.63 -4.81
C ARG A 116 -32.97 33.04 -3.51
N HIS A 117 -33.79 32.81 -2.49
CA HIS A 117 -33.37 32.35 -1.16
C HIS A 117 -33.90 30.95 -0.78
N THR A 118 -34.39 30.20 -1.76
CA THR A 118 -34.85 28.81 -1.58
C THR A 118 -33.84 27.82 -2.15
N ASP A 119 -33.96 26.55 -1.78
CA ASP A 119 -33.01 25.49 -2.05
C ASP A 119 -31.66 25.70 -1.33
N ILE A 120 -31.75 26.04 -0.03
CA ILE A 120 -30.61 26.49 0.78
C ILE A 120 -29.51 25.41 0.85
N ILE A 121 -29.88 24.14 1.01
CA ILE A 121 -28.89 23.04 1.14
C ILE A 121 -28.12 22.86 -0.17
N ALA A 122 -28.82 22.74 -1.30
CA ALA A 122 -28.18 22.55 -2.60
C ALA A 122 -27.28 23.76 -2.96
N ARG A 123 -27.73 24.98 -2.66
CA ARG A 123 -26.93 26.20 -2.89
C ARG A 123 -25.70 26.31 -2.01
N ASN A 124 -25.76 25.82 -0.77
CA ASN A 124 -24.65 25.89 0.17
C ASN A 124 -23.78 24.62 0.18
N LYS A 125 -23.92 23.72 -0.79
CA LYS A 125 -23.18 22.45 -0.88
C LYS A 125 -21.69 22.63 -0.60
N GLU A 126 -21.04 23.53 -1.34
CA GLU A 126 -19.60 23.80 -1.25
C GLU A 126 -19.20 24.30 0.15
N ARG A 127 -20.00 25.22 0.72
CA ARG A 127 -19.78 25.75 2.07
C ARG A 127 -19.93 24.67 3.13
N ILE A 128 -20.93 23.79 2.99
CA ILE A 128 -21.16 22.67 3.91
C ILE A 128 -20.01 21.67 3.80
N GLY A 129 -19.56 21.33 2.58
CA GLY A 129 -18.42 20.44 2.35
C GLY A 129 -17.12 20.98 2.92
N GLY A 130 -16.83 22.27 2.69
CA GLY A 130 -15.67 22.94 3.25
C GLY A 130 -15.66 22.97 4.78
N ASN A 131 -16.79 23.30 5.40
CA ASN A 131 -16.92 23.32 6.86
C ASN A 131 -16.82 21.91 7.45
N LEU A 132 -17.40 20.89 6.80
CA LEU A 132 -17.29 19.50 7.23
C LEU A 132 -15.83 19.02 7.17
N ALA A 133 -15.11 19.35 6.10
CA ALA A 133 -13.69 19.02 5.95
C ALA A 133 -12.84 19.64 7.08
N VAL A 134 -13.06 20.92 7.39
CA VAL A 134 -12.39 21.62 8.49
C VAL A 134 -12.75 20.98 9.84
N PHE A 135 -14.02 20.66 10.05
CA PHE A 135 -14.48 20.02 11.27
C PHE A 135 -13.83 18.65 11.48
N VAL A 136 -13.77 17.79 10.46
CA VAL A 136 -13.10 16.48 10.54
C VAL A 136 -11.62 16.64 10.83
N ARG A 137 -10.94 17.56 10.13
CA ARG A 137 -9.52 17.87 10.36
C ARG A 137 -9.26 18.28 11.81
N ASP A 138 -10.02 19.24 12.32
CA ASP A 138 -9.73 19.91 13.60
C ASP A 138 -10.27 19.15 14.82
N LYS A 139 -11.25 18.26 14.65
CA LYS A 139 -11.91 17.55 15.77
C LYS A 139 -11.64 16.06 15.81
N PHE A 140 -11.31 15.42 14.68
CA PHE A 140 -11.12 13.97 14.62
C PHE A 140 -9.68 13.58 14.26
N LEU A 141 -8.97 14.41 13.50
CA LEU A 141 -7.65 14.10 12.98
C LEU A 141 -6.54 15.02 13.49
N ASP A 142 -6.81 15.82 14.53
CA ASP A 142 -5.78 16.59 15.19
C ASP A 142 -4.81 15.65 15.95
N ALA A 143 -3.55 16.08 16.07
CA ALA A 143 -2.50 15.29 16.72
C ALA A 143 -2.89 14.84 18.15
N PRO A 144 -3.43 15.69 19.04
CA PRO A 144 -3.90 15.27 20.35
C PRO A 144 -4.97 14.17 20.31
N SER A 145 -5.96 14.27 19.43
CA SER A 145 -7.01 13.25 19.27
C SER A 145 -6.44 11.91 18.82
N LEU A 146 -5.53 11.90 17.84
CA LEU A 146 -4.87 10.68 17.36
C LEU A 146 -4.00 10.02 18.44
N VAL A 147 -3.24 10.82 19.20
CA VAL A 147 -2.44 10.32 20.32
C VAL A 147 -3.34 9.72 21.41
N THR A 148 -4.46 10.36 21.71
CA THR A 148 -5.45 9.85 22.67
C THR A 148 -6.05 8.53 22.20
N LEU A 149 -6.34 8.42 20.91
CA LEU A 149 -6.86 7.19 20.30
C LEU A 149 -5.87 6.04 20.40
N ILE A 150 -4.58 6.29 20.10
CA ILE A 150 -3.49 5.32 20.24
C ILE A 150 -3.34 4.86 21.70
N ARG A 151 -3.40 5.78 22.66
CA ARG A 151 -3.33 5.43 24.09
C ARG A 151 -4.49 4.57 24.56
N ARG A 152 -5.68 4.78 24.00
CA ARG A 152 -6.89 4.05 24.39
C ARG A 152 -6.91 2.61 23.86
N HIS A 153 -6.36 2.37 22.67
CA HIS A 153 -6.52 1.09 21.97
C HIS A 153 -5.27 0.19 21.94
N ASP A 154 -4.12 0.65 22.47
CA ASP A 154 -2.86 -0.11 22.49
C ASP A 154 -2.57 -0.84 21.16
N PRO A 155 -2.24 -0.11 20.08
CA PRO A 155 -2.05 -0.71 18.77
C PRO A 155 -0.92 -1.75 18.74
N ALA A 156 0.07 -1.63 19.63
CA ALA A 156 1.13 -2.64 19.74
C ALA A 156 0.58 -4.00 20.21
N ASP A 157 -0.34 -4.02 21.18
CA ASP A 157 -1.00 -5.25 21.62
C ASP A 157 -1.95 -5.81 20.55
N MET A 158 -2.74 -4.96 19.89
CA MET A 158 -3.58 -5.38 18.76
C MET A 158 -2.75 -6.03 17.64
N LEU A 159 -1.61 -5.42 17.30
CA LEU A 159 -0.69 -5.94 16.29
C LEU A 159 -0.05 -7.26 16.73
N ALA A 160 0.32 -7.39 18.01
CA ALA A 160 0.85 -8.63 18.56
C ALA A 160 -0.16 -9.78 18.45
N GLN A 161 -1.41 -9.56 18.88
CA GLN A 161 -2.47 -10.54 18.79
C GLN A 161 -2.78 -10.91 17.34
N TRP A 162 -2.83 -9.91 16.44
CA TRP A 162 -3.09 -10.14 15.03
C TRP A 162 -1.99 -10.98 14.38
N LEU A 163 -0.71 -10.67 14.61
CA LEU A 163 0.45 -11.37 14.03
C LEU A 163 0.69 -12.76 14.62
N THR A 164 0.27 -13.00 15.86
CA THR A 164 0.40 -14.32 16.50
C THR A 164 -0.52 -15.36 15.85
N SER A 165 -1.61 -14.94 15.22
CA SER A 165 -2.49 -15.83 14.46
C SER A 165 -1.83 -16.30 13.15
N PRO A 166 -1.70 -17.62 12.91
CA PRO A 166 -1.01 -18.14 11.73
C PRO A 166 -1.62 -17.68 10.40
N GLY A 167 -2.95 -17.59 10.33
CA GLY A 167 -3.66 -17.16 9.12
C GLY A 167 -3.36 -15.69 8.77
N ASN A 168 -3.28 -14.82 9.77
CA ASN A 168 -3.02 -13.39 9.57
C ASN A 168 -1.57 -13.13 9.12
N ALA A 169 -0.60 -13.84 9.70
CA ALA A 169 0.79 -13.73 9.28
C ALA A 169 0.99 -14.20 7.82
N GLN A 170 0.26 -15.23 7.38
CA GLN A 170 0.24 -15.66 5.98
C GLN A 170 -0.42 -14.62 5.07
N LEU A 171 -1.50 -13.98 5.51
CA LEU A 171 -2.12 -12.86 4.78
C LEU A 171 -1.12 -11.71 4.62
N LEU A 172 -0.38 -11.35 5.68
CA LEU A 172 0.69 -10.36 5.60
C LEU A 172 1.75 -10.76 4.56
N GLY A 173 2.23 -12.00 4.62
CA GLY A 173 3.21 -12.54 3.67
C GLY A 173 2.75 -12.40 2.22
N ARG A 174 1.52 -12.84 1.92
CA ARG A 174 0.92 -12.73 0.59
C ARG A 174 0.76 -11.28 0.14
N GLN A 175 0.35 -10.40 1.04
CA GLN A 175 0.15 -9.00 0.70
C GLN A 175 1.46 -8.27 0.43
N VAL A 176 2.50 -8.55 1.22
CA VAL A 176 3.85 -8.04 0.98
C VAL A 176 4.40 -8.57 -0.34
N ALA A 177 4.18 -9.86 -0.65
CA ALA A 177 4.58 -10.42 -1.93
C ALA A 177 3.89 -9.73 -3.12
N ARG A 178 2.58 -9.49 -3.04
CA ARG A 178 1.83 -8.75 -4.07
C ARG A 178 2.29 -7.32 -4.24
N LEU A 179 2.58 -6.61 -3.14
CA LEU A 179 3.12 -5.25 -3.20
C LEU A 179 4.53 -5.22 -3.78
N ALA A 180 5.37 -6.19 -3.42
CA ALA A 180 6.71 -6.33 -3.98
C ALA A 180 6.66 -6.63 -5.48
N LEU A 181 5.70 -7.46 -5.93
CA LEU A 181 5.47 -7.74 -7.34
C LEU A 181 5.03 -6.48 -8.09
N ALA A 182 4.02 -5.77 -7.59
CA ALA A 182 3.56 -4.51 -8.18
C ALA A 182 4.68 -3.47 -8.23
N ALA A 183 5.50 -3.36 -7.17
CA ALA A 183 6.67 -2.50 -7.19
C ALA A 183 7.68 -2.94 -8.26
N LEU A 184 7.99 -4.24 -8.36
CA LEU A 184 8.94 -4.79 -9.34
C LEU A 184 8.48 -4.57 -10.80
N ASP A 185 7.17 -4.56 -11.05
CA ASP A 185 6.58 -4.28 -12.36
C ASP A 185 6.64 -2.77 -12.70
N THR A 186 6.55 -1.89 -11.70
CA THR A 186 6.64 -0.44 -11.93
C THR A 186 8.05 0.08 -12.23
N VAL A 187 9.11 -0.66 -11.85
CA VAL A 187 10.48 -0.16 -12.05
C VAL A 187 11.00 -0.45 -13.46
N GLU A 188 11.45 0.61 -14.14
CA GLU A 188 12.10 0.52 -15.46
C GLU A 188 13.45 -0.23 -15.39
N ASP A 189 13.55 -1.35 -16.11
CA ASP A 189 14.78 -2.15 -16.20
C ASP A 189 16.00 -1.33 -16.62
N ALA A 190 15.86 -0.46 -17.62
CA ALA A 190 16.97 0.33 -18.14
C ALA A 190 17.55 1.30 -17.09
N ARG A 191 16.76 1.71 -16.09
CA ARG A 191 17.23 2.58 -15.01
C ARG A 191 18.02 1.79 -13.98
N ILE A 192 17.50 0.63 -13.55
CA ILE A 192 18.20 -0.25 -12.62
C ILE A 192 19.50 -0.76 -13.23
N GLN A 193 19.48 -1.19 -14.49
CA GLN A 193 20.67 -1.69 -15.18
C GLN A 193 21.79 -0.66 -15.22
N ARG A 194 21.47 0.61 -15.53
CA ARG A 194 22.46 1.69 -15.49
C ARG A 194 23.02 1.91 -14.09
N PHE A 195 22.16 1.91 -13.08
CA PHE A 195 22.56 2.02 -11.68
C PHE A 195 23.46 0.85 -11.25
N MET A 196 23.09 -0.39 -11.55
CA MET A 196 23.85 -1.60 -11.23
C MET A 196 25.20 -1.62 -11.93
N ASN A 197 25.27 -1.23 -13.21
CA ASN A 197 26.53 -1.10 -13.93
C ASN A 197 27.44 -0.03 -13.33
N GLN A 198 26.88 1.12 -12.92
CA GLN A 198 27.65 2.16 -12.24
C GLN A 198 28.14 1.69 -10.88
N ALA A 199 27.29 1.03 -10.09
CA ALA A 199 27.64 0.48 -8.78
C ALA A 199 28.73 -0.61 -8.90
N ALA A 200 28.60 -1.52 -9.87
CA ALA A 200 29.60 -2.55 -10.14
C ALA A 200 30.94 -1.96 -10.54
N ARG A 201 30.95 -0.98 -11.46
CA ARG A 201 32.19 -0.27 -11.85
C ARG A 201 32.81 0.51 -10.69
N ALA A 202 31.99 1.17 -9.87
CA ALA A 202 32.47 1.89 -8.69
C ALA A 202 33.09 0.92 -7.65
N LEU A 203 32.46 -0.22 -7.40
CA LEU A 203 32.99 -1.27 -6.53
C LEU A 203 34.32 -1.82 -7.06
N VAL A 204 34.39 -2.18 -8.36
CA VAL A 204 35.64 -2.63 -8.99
C VAL A 204 36.73 -1.55 -8.91
N GLY A 205 36.36 -0.26 -9.02
CA GLY A 205 37.29 0.86 -8.86
C GLY A 205 37.87 1.03 -7.47
N GLN A 206 37.09 0.74 -6.43
CA GLN A 206 37.53 0.83 -5.03
C GLN A 206 38.31 -0.40 -4.56
N LEU A 207 38.20 -1.53 -5.27
CA LEU A 207 38.89 -2.75 -4.91
C LEU A 207 40.35 -2.71 -5.34
N ASP A 208 41.23 -2.84 -4.36
CA ASP A 208 42.65 -3.09 -4.57
C ASP A 208 42.82 -4.60 -4.83
N LEU A 209 42.71 -5.02 -6.10
CA LEU A 209 42.60 -6.44 -6.48
C LEU A 209 43.74 -7.29 -5.91
N SER A 210 44.96 -6.74 -5.89
CA SER A 210 46.14 -7.44 -5.37
C SER A 210 46.00 -7.76 -3.87
N ARG A 211 45.62 -6.76 -3.06
CA ARG A 211 45.42 -6.92 -1.62
C ARG A 211 44.20 -7.79 -1.30
N THR A 212 43.12 -7.63 -2.06
CA THR A 212 41.88 -8.41 -1.85
C THR A 212 42.11 -9.89 -2.16
N MET A 213 42.83 -10.19 -3.25
CA MET A 213 43.22 -11.55 -3.60
C MET A 213 44.16 -12.16 -2.57
N ALA A 214 45.14 -11.39 -2.09
CA ALA A 214 46.03 -11.83 -1.02
C ALA A 214 45.28 -12.11 0.29
N ALA A 215 44.31 -11.26 0.66
CA ALA A 215 43.49 -11.45 1.85
C ALA A 215 42.56 -12.68 1.72
N ALA A 216 41.95 -12.89 0.54
CA ALA A 216 41.12 -14.06 0.28
C ALA A 216 41.93 -15.37 0.30
N LEU A 217 43.08 -15.40 -0.38
CA LEU A 217 44.01 -16.54 -0.35
C LEU A 217 44.56 -16.77 1.07
N GLY A 218 44.87 -15.70 1.79
CA GLY A 218 45.28 -15.74 3.19
C GLY A 218 44.21 -16.37 4.08
N ALA A 219 42.95 -15.94 3.98
CA ALA A 219 41.84 -16.50 4.74
C ALA A 219 41.53 -17.96 4.38
N LEU A 220 41.67 -18.34 3.11
CA LEU A 220 41.49 -19.72 2.65
C LEU A 220 42.60 -20.67 3.11
N THR A 221 43.82 -20.14 3.28
CA THR A 221 44.97 -20.92 3.76
C THR A 221 45.15 -20.89 5.27
N GLN A 222 44.49 -19.94 5.95
CA GLN A 222 44.53 -19.80 7.40
C GLN A 222 43.99 -21.07 8.08
N GLY A 223 44.79 -21.65 8.97
CA GLY A 223 44.44 -22.88 9.67
C GLY A 223 44.46 -24.14 8.80
N GLY A 224 45.11 -24.11 7.63
CA GLY A 224 45.32 -25.30 6.79
C GLY A 224 44.08 -25.77 6.03
N ARG A 225 43.03 -24.97 5.92
CA ARG A 225 41.77 -25.34 5.25
C ARG A 225 41.95 -25.70 3.76
N HIS A 226 42.96 -25.12 3.11
CA HIS A 226 43.32 -25.45 1.73
C HIS A 226 43.86 -26.87 1.56
N GLN A 227 44.37 -27.51 2.62
CA GLN A 227 44.76 -28.93 2.59
C GLN A 227 43.55 -29.85 2.41
N VAL A 228 42.40 -29.50 3.01
CA VAL A 228 41.15 -30.27 2.83
C VAL A 228 40.66 -30.22 1.38
N LEU A 229 40.77 -29.04 0.74
CA LEU A 229 40.47 -28.90 -0.69
C LEU A 229 41.48 -29.66 -1.56
N LEU A 230 42.76 -29.66 -1.18
CA LEU A 230 43.79 -30.42 -1.86
C LEU A 230 43.50 -31.93 -1.80
N ASP A 231 43.00 -32.44 -0.66
CA ASP A 231 42.61 -33.83 -0.50
C ASP A 231 41.51 -34.24 -1.48
N ASP A 232 40.46 -33.41 -1.60
CA ASP A 232 39.36 -33.63 -2.54
C ASP A 232 39.86 -33.62 -4.00
N VAL A 233 40.76 -32.69 -4.35
CA VAL A 233 41.35 -32.60 -5.68
C VAL A 233 42.23 -33.82 -5.97
N LEU A 234 43.12 -34.20 -5.04
CA LEU A 234 43.96 -35.38 -5.18
C LEU A 234 43.11 -36.64 -5.36
N ALA A 235 42.07 -36.81 -4.54
CA ALA A 235 41.13 -37.92 -4.67
C ALA A 235 40.46 -37.97 -6.06
N ARG A 236 40.03 -36.82 -6.59
CA ARG A 236 39.40 -36.73 -7.91
C ARG A 236 40.38 -37.01 -9.05
N VAL A 237 41.60 -36.48 -8.97
CA VAL A 237 42.67 -36.68 -9.96
C VAL A 237 43.12 -38.14 -9.97
N THR A 238 43.30 -38.76 -8.81
CA THR A 238 43.58 -40.20 -8.66
C THR A 238 42.46 -41.04 -9.30
N LEU A 239 41.19 -40.68 -9.08
CA LEU A 239 40.05 -41.37 -9.70
C LEU A 239 40.07 -41.27 -11.24
N LEU A 240 40.37 -40.08 -11.78
CA LEU A 240 40.52 -39.85 -13.22
C LEU A 240 41.73 -40.60 -13.80
N LEU A 241 42.87 -40.63 -13.11
CA LEU A 241 44.07 -41.37 -13.53
C LEU A 241 43.89 -42.88 -13.54
N ARG A 242 42.96 -43.39 -12.73
CA ARG A 242 42.59 -44.81 -12.70
C ARG A 242 41.58 -45.18 -13.78
N ALA A 243 40.94 -44.21 -14.42
CA ALA A 243 40.03 -44.47 -15.53
C ALA A 243 40.79 -45.05 -16.74
N PRO A 244 40.26 -46.10 -17.40
CA PRO A 244 40.93 -46.77 -18.50
C PRO A 244 41.13 -45.85 -19.71
N GLU A 245 40.21 -44.91 -20.00
CA GLU A 245 40.37 -43.97 -21.11
C GLU A 245 41.54 -43.01 -20.87
N THR A 246 41.67 -42.49 -19.65
CA THR A 246 42.72 -41.53 -19.27
C THR A 246 44.12 -42.15 -19.29
N ARG A 247 44.25 -43.42 -18.87
CA ARG A 247 45.53 -44.15 -18.96
C ARG A 247 45.99 -44.31 -20.41
N THR A 248 45.05 -44.60 -21.30
CA THR A 248 45.32 -44.76 -22.73
C THR A 248 45.75 -43.42 -23.36
N PHE A 249 45.06 -42.34 -23.01
CA PHE A 249 45.41 -40.99 -23.44
C PHE A 249 46.80 -40.54 -22.94
N ILE A 250 47.12 -40.76 -21.67
CA ILE A 250 48.44 -40.43 -21.10
C ILE A 250 49.53 -41.23 -21.79
N ALA A 251 49.27 -42.49 -22.09
CA ALA A 251 50.21 -43.33 -22.82
C ALA A 251 50.55 -42.78 -24.20
N GLU A 252 49.54 -42.41 -24.96
CA GLU A 252 49.70 -41.81 -26.28
C GLU A 252 50.41 -40.46 -26.21
N ALA A 253 50.06 -39.61 -25.24
CA ALA A 253 50.68 -38.31 -25.03
C ALA A 253 52.18 -38.41 -24.67
N ILE A 254 52.56 -39.36 -23.80
CA ILE A 254 53.97 -39.60 -23.45
C ILE A 254 54.76 -40.09 -24.67
N VAL A 255 54.19 -41.02 -25.45
CA VAL A 255 54.82 -41.50 -26.68
C VAL A 255 55.02 -40.36 -27.69
N GLN A 256 54.01 -39.49 -27.87
CA GLN A 256 54.13 -38.33 -28.74
C GLN A 256 55.15 -37.30 -28.23
N TRP A 257 55.20 -37.04 -26.93
CA TRP A 257 56.14 -36.11 -26.33
C TRP A 257 57.59 -36.57 -26.51
N ILE A 258 57.89 -37.86 -26.28
CA ILE A 258 59.24 -38.42 -26.51
C ILE A 258 59.68 -38.27 -27.97
N LYS A 259 58.75 -38.52 -28.92
CA LYS A 259 59.00 -38.33 -30.35
C LYS A 259 59.31 -36.87 -30.72
N ARG A 260 58.70 -35.91 -30.02
CA ARG A 260 58.87 -34.47 -30.30
C ARG A 260 60.11 -33.87 -29.67
N GLU A 261 60.34 -34.10 -28.37
CA GLU A 261 61.40 -33.43 -27.60
C GLU A 261 62.74 -34.20 -27.59
N HIS A 262 62.73 -35.53 -27.78
CA HIS A 262 63.93 -36.37 -27.64
C HIS A 262 64.09 -37.42 -28.77
N PRO A 263 64.19 -37.01 -30.05
CA PRO A 263 64.24 -37.92 -31.21
C PRO A 263 65.48 -38.83 -31.23
N LEU A 264 66.58 -38.45 -30.58
CA LEU A 264 67.80 -39.27 -30.49
C LEU A 264 67.68 -40.42 -29.47
N LYS A 265 66.85 -40.26 -28.44
CA LYS A 265 66.65 -41.28 -27.39
C LYS A 265 65.67 -42.37 -27.83
N GLU A 266 64.80 -42.08 -28.78
CA GLU A 266 63.87 -43.05 -29.42
C GLU A 266 64.62 -44.25 -30.04
N LYS A 267 65.80 -44.02 -30.63
CA LYS A 267 66.60 -45.09 -31.26
C LYS A 267 67.33 -46.02 -30.28
N VAL A 268 67.40 -45.65 -29.00
CA VAL A 268 68.20 -46.38 -27.97
C VAL A 268 67.30 -47.01 -26.90
N LEU A 269 66.03 -46.62 -26.84
CA LEU A 269 65.05 -47.17 -25.89
C LEU A 269 64.48 -48.51 -26.40
N PRO A 270 64.39 -49.56 -25.55
CA PRO A 270 63.74 -50.81 -25.89
C PRO A 270 62.30 -50.56 -26.36
N THR A 271 61.86 -51.22 -27.44
CA THR A 271 60.51 -51.06 -28.02
C THR A 271 59.39 -51.35 -27.02
N ASP A 272 59.68 -52.16 -25.99
CA ASP A 272 58.80 -52.42 -24.85
C ASP A 272 58.50 -51.17 -23.99
N TRP A 273 59.43 -50.21 -23.89
CA TRP A 273 59.23 -48.95 -23.16
C TRP A 273 58.33 -47.96 -23.93
N LEU A 274 58.37 -48.03 -25.26
CA LEU A 274 57.50 -47.29 -26.18
C LEU A 274 56.15 -47.99 -26.41
N SER A 275 55.95 -49.18 -25.83
CA SER A 275 54.67 -49.89 -25.81
C SER A 275 53.79 -49.40 -24.65
N GLY A 276 52.49 -49.77 -24.65
CA GLY A 276 51.56 -49.43 -23.57
C GLY A 276 52.00 -49.84 -22.16
N LYS A 277 53.00 -50.73 -22.02
CA LYS A 277 53.59 -51.13 -20.73
C LYS A 277 54.40 -50.00 -20.07
N GLY A 278 55.21 -49.25 -20.81
CA GLY A 278 56.03 -48.17 -20.25
C GLY A 278 55.19 -46.98 -19.79
N ALA A 279 54.20 -46.60 -20.59
CA ALA A 279 53.20 -45.61 -20.20
C ALA A 279 52.35 -46.05 -19.00
N GLY A 280 51.95 -47.32 -18.96
CA GLY A 280 51.26 -47.90 -17.80
C GLY A 280 52.10 -47.80 -16.53
N ALA A 281 53.41 -48.05 -16.62
CA ALA A 281 54.32 -47.91 -15.49
C ALA A 281 54.45 -46.46 -15.00
N ILE A 282 54.49 -45.48 -15.91
CA ILE A 282 54.52 -44.04 -15.55
C ILE A 282 53.19 -43.62 -14.91
N ALA A 283 52.05 -44.01 -15.48
CA ALA A 283 50.74 -43.72 -14.91
C ALA A 283 50.59 -44.35 -13.51
N GLN A 284 51.08 -45.57 -13.33
CA GLN A 284 51.11 -46.25 -12.02
C GLN A 284 52.05 -45.54 -11.03
N ALA A 285 53.21 -45.05 -11.47
CA ALA A 285 54.14 -44.30 -10.64
C ALA A 285 53.55 -42.94 -10.21
N ILE A 286 52.85 -42.24 -11.11
CA ILE A 286 52.13 -41.00 -10.80
C ILE A 286 50.97 -41.28 -9.84
N ASP A 287 50.20 -42.35 -10.04
CA ASP A 287 49.12 -42.75 -9.14
C ASP A 287 49.66 -43.08 -7.73
N SER A 288 50.78 -43.81 -7.64
CA SER A 288 51.45 -44.12 -6.37
C SER A 288 51.92 -42.86 -5.67
N LEU A 289 52.58 -41.95 -6.39
CA LEU A 289 53.09 -40.71 -5.82
C LEU A 289 51.94 -39.79 -5.36
N LEU A 290 50.85 -39.69 -6.11
CA LEU A 290 49.67 -38.93 -5.68
C LEU A 290 48.96 -39.56 -4.48
N ALA A 291 48.92 -40.89 -4.40
CA ALA A 291 48.37 -41.60 -3.25
C ALA A 291 49.25 -41.42 -1.99
N GLU A 292 50.57 -41.47 -2.14
CA GLU A 292 51.53 -41.16 -1.06
C GLU A 292 51.33 -39.73 -0.55
N VAL A 293 51.30 -38.76 -1.48
CA VAL A 293 51.02 -37.35 -1.17
C VAL A 293 49.68 -37.18 -0.47
N ALA A 294 48.63 -37.90 -0.89
CA ALA A 294 47.31 -37.82 -0.25
C ALA A 294 47.32 -38.42 1.17
N SER A 295 48.03 -39.53 1.37
CA SER A 295 48.06 -40.27 2.64
C SER A 295 48.94 -39.66 3.72
N ASP A 296 49.99 -38.90 3.37
CA ASP A 296 50.93 -38.30 4.31
C ASP A 296 50.75 -36.77 4.40
N PRO A 297 50.15 -36.24 5.47
CA PRO A 297 49.99 -34.79 5.67
C PRO A 297 51.32 -34.02 5.74
N ALA A 298 52.42 -34.69 6.10
CA ALA A 298 53.75 -34.07 6.21
C ALA A 298 54.59 -34.22 4.93
N HIS A 299 54.00 -34.70 3.83
CA HIS A 299 54.72 -34.95 2.59
C HIS A 299 55.42 -33.68 2.06
N GLN A 300 56.65 -33.81 1.55
CA GLN A 300 57.46 -32.68 1.08
C GLN A 300 56.76 -31.83 0.00
N LEU A 301 55.98 -32.47 -0.88
CA LEU A 301 55.19 -31.77 -1.91
C LEU A 301 54.04 -30.92 -1.33
N ARG A 302 53.37 -31.36 -0.26
CA ARG A 302 52.34 -30.56 0.42
C ARG A 302 52.99 -29.31 1.05
N SER A 303 54.11 -29.50 1.74
CA SER A 303 54.88 -28.41 2.33
C SER A 303 55.43 -27.43 1.28
N ALA A 304 55.88 -27.94 0.12
CA ALA A 304 56.36 -27.11 -0.98
C ALA A 304 55.24 -26.28 -1.61
N LEU A 305 54.03 -26.85 -1.76
CA LEU A 305 52.84 -26.13 -2.21
C LEU A 305 52.48 -25.03 -1.22
N ASP A 306 52.45 -25.32 0.08
CA ASP A 306 52.16 -24.33 1.13
C ASP A 306 53.14 -23.17 1.09
N ALA A 307 54.45 -23.47 1.03
CA ALA A 307 55.47 -22.45 0.91
C ALA A 307 55.39 -21.66 -0.40
N ALA A 308 54.90 -22.26 -1.50
CA ALA A 308 54.68 -21.56 -2.76
C ALA A 308 53.47 -20.63 -2.68
N VAL A 309 52.36 -21.07 -2.06
CA VAL A 309 51.15 -20.27 -1.88
C VAL A 309 51.40 -19.12 -0.91
N GLN A 310 52.12 -19.32 0.19
CA GLN A 310 52.49 -18.25 1.12
C GLN A 310 53.37 -17.19 0.44
N ARG A 311 54.39 -17.62 -0.32
CA ARG A 311 55.21 -16.68 -1.11
C ARG A 311 54.39 -15.92 -2.15
N LEU A 312 53.38 -16.56 -2.76
CA LEU A 312 52.47 -15.89 -3.68
C LEU A 312 51.63 -14.82 -2.97
N ILE A 313 51.10 -15.12 -1.78
CA ILE A 313 50.34 -14.17 -0.95
C ILE A 313 51.22 -12.98 -0.57
N GLU A 314 52.45 -13.21 -0.11
CA GLU A 314 53.40 -12.13 0.23
C GLU A 314 53.73 -11.25 -0.99
N ARG A 315 53.99 -11.88 -2.14
CA ARG A 315 54.27 -11.15 -3.38
C ARG A 315 53.07 -10.33 -3.85
N LEU A 316 51.84 -10.86 -3.75
CA LEU A 316 50.63 -10.09 -4.05
C LEU A 316 50.46 -8.85 -3.16
N GLN A 317 51.04 -8.84 -1.95
CA GLN A 317 50.94 -7.69 -1.04
C GLN A 317 52.07 -6.67 -1.20
N THR A 318 53.26 -7.11 -1.63
CA THR A 318 54.49 -6.30 -1.51
C THR A 318 55.19 -6.03 -2.85
N ASP A 319 54.91 -6.81 -3.90
CA ASP A 319 55.59 -6.72 -5.20
C ASP A 319 54.90 -5.70 -6.12
N PRO A 320 55.58 -4.60 -6.53
CA PRO A 320 54.99 -3.54 -7.35
C PRO A 320 54.56 -4.02 -8.75
N ASP A 321 55.12 -5.13 -9.26
CA ASP A 321 54.67 -5.71 -10.52
C ASP A 321 53.29 -6.37 -10.41
N TRP A 322 52.96 -6.96 -9.25
CA TRP A 322 51.64 -7.53 -9.00
C TRP A 322 50.58 -6.45 -8.77
N GLU A 323 50.96 -5.35 -8.12
CA GLU A 323 50.11 -4.16 -8.02
C GLU A 323 49.78 -3.58 -9.41
N ARG A 324 50.78 -3.48 -10.30
CA ARG A 324 50.58 -3.03 -11.68
C ARG A 324 49.66 -3.97 -12.47
N ARG A 325 49.84 -5.29 -12.36
CA ARG A 325 48.92 -6.28 -12.97
C ARG A 325 47.50 -6.21 -12.39
N GLY A 326 47.37 -5.94 -11.09
CA GLY A 326 46.08 -5.72 -10.45
C GLY A 326 45.37 -4.47 -10.99
N LEU A 327 46.12 -3.39 -11.22
CA LEU A 327 45.62 -2.17 -11.85
C LEU A 327 45.21 -2.39 -13.30
N GLU A 328 46.01 -3.11 -14.10
CA GLU A 328 45.68 -3.47 -15.49
C GLU A 328 44.41 -4.32 -15.56
N LEU A 329 44.27 -5.32 -14.69
CA LEU A 329 43.07 -6.16 -14.62
C LEU A 329 41.84 -5.35 -14.16
N ARG A 330 42.03 -4.42 -13.24
CA ARG A 330 40.98 -3.49 -12.79
C ARG A 330 40.49 -2.63 -13.95
N GLU A 331 41.42 -2.04 -14.71
CA GLU A 331 41.12 -1.18 -15.85
C GLU A 331 40.45 -1.96 -16.98
N TYR A 332 40.91 -3.19 -17.24
CA TYR A 332 40.25 -4.12 -18.15
C TYR A 332 38.81 -4.40 -17.72
N LEU A 333 38.55 -4.76 -16.46
CA LEU A 333 37.20 -5.03 -15.96
C LEU A 333 36.27 -3.79 -15.97
N GLN A 334 36.82 -2.58 -15.78
CA GLN A 334 36.04 -1.35 -15.82
C GLN A 334 35.64 -0.93 -17.23
N ASN A 335 36.54 -1.17 -18.20
CA ASN A 335 36.38 -0.73 -19.58
C ASN A 335 35.76 -1.78 -20.48
N ASP A 336 35.75 -3.05 -20.07
CA ASP A 336 35.16 -4.13 -20.85
C ASP A 336 33.62 -4.09 -20.80
N GLU A 337 33.01 -4.20 -21.97
CA GLU A 337 31.57 -4.36 -22.16
C GLU A 337 31.06 -5.69 -21.59
N THR A 338 31.93 -6.68 -21.39
CA THR A 338 31.58 -7.98 -20.79
C THR A 338 31.04 -7.86 -19.37
N LEU A 339 31.61 -6.98 -18.53
CA LEU A 339 31.10 -6.75 -17.17
C LEU A 339 29.67 -6.23 -17.21
N GLY A 340 29.38 -5.29 -18.11
CA GLY A 340 28.04 -4.72 -18.29
C GLY A 340 27.02 -5.76 -18.73
N ARG A 341 27.39 -6.64 -19.67
CA ARG A 341 26.54 -7.76 -20.11
C ARG A 341 26.31 -8.79 -19.00
N TYR A 342 27.35 -9.15 -18.27
CA TYR A 342 27.21 -10.11 -17.17
C TYR A 342 26.33 -9.58 -16.03
N VAL A 343 26.51 -8.32 -15.63
CA VAL A 343 25.65 -7.66 -14.63
C VAL A 343 24.20 -7.57 -15.12
N HIS A 344 24.01 -7.29 -16.41
CA HIS A 344 22.69 -7.30 -17.05
C HIS A 344 22.03 -8.69 -16.96
N ASP A 345 22.73 -9.74 -17.38
CA ASP A 345 22.21 -11.10 -17.35
C ASP A 345 21.90 -11.55 -15.92
N LEU A 346 22.75 -11.23 -14.95
CA LEU A 346 22.50 -11.51 -13.53
C LEU A 346 21.24 -10.80 -13.03
N TRP A 347 21.06 -9.52 -13.37
CA TRP A 347 19.89 -8.74 -12.99
C TRP A 347 18.61 -9.32 -13.59
N THR A 348 18.60 -9.58 -14.90
CA THR A 348 17.45 -10.12 -15.61
C THR A 348 17.05 -11.49 -15.04
N ASN A 349 18.02 -12.38 -14.84
CA ASN A 349 17.78 -13.69 -14.24
C ASN A 349 17.26 -13.59 -12.79
N LEU A 350 17.80 -12.70 -11.97
CA LEU A 350 17.32 -12.47 -10.61
C LEU A 350 15.89 -11.93 -10.62
N ARG A 351 15.60 -10.96 -11.49
CA ARG A 351 14.28 -10.36 -11.64
C ARG A 351 13.24 -11.41 -12.04
N GLU A 352 13.51 -12.21 -13.07
CA GLU A 352 12.61 -13.27 -13.52
C GLU A 352 12.33 -14.29 -12.41
N ARG A 353 13.35 -14.68 -11.65
CA ARG A 353 13.19 -15.59 -10.50
C ARG A 353 12.34 -14.97 -9.39
N LEU A 354 12.60 -13.71 -9.04
CA LEU A 354 11.83 -12.99 -8.03
C LEU A 354 10.38 -12.79 -8.47
N GLN A 355 10.16 -12.41 -9.73
CA GLN A 355 8.81 -12.23 -10.27
C GLN A 355 8.04 -13.55 -10.25
N LYS A 356 8.68 -14.66 -10.63
CA LYS A 356 8.08 -16.00 -10.58
C LYS A 356 7.77 -16.44 -9.15
N ASP A 357 8.67 -16.21 -8.19
CA ASP A 357 8.42 -16.55 -6.78
C ASP A 357 7.29 -15.70 -6.20
N LEU A 358 7.29 -14.38 -6.45
CA LEU A 358 6.28 -13.45 -5.92
C LEU A 358 4.88 -13.65 -6.52
N ALA A 359 4.80 -14.18 -7.74
CA ALA A 359 3.54 -14.53 -8.39
C ALA A 359 2.93 -15.85 -7.91
N ASP A 360 3.71 -16.68 -7.21
CA ASP A 360 3.24 -17.94 -6.63
C ASP A 360 2.44 -17.69 -5.34
N ASP A 361 1.31 -18.38 -5.18
CA ASP A 361 0.47 -18.31 -3.98
C ASP A 361 1.21 -18.85 -2.74
N ASP A 362 2.20 -19.74 -2.95
CA ASP A 362 3.10 -20.30 -1.93
C ASP A 362 4.55 -19.78 -2.04
N SER A 363 4.71 -18.51 -2.46
CA SER A 363 5.99 -17.78 -2.51
C SER A 363 6.89 -18.03 -1.27
N GLU A 364 8.19 -18.26 -1.51
CA GLU A 364 9.16 -18.38 -0.43
C GLU A 364 9.31 -17.08 0.36
N ILE A 365 9.25 -15.94 -0.34
CA ILE A 365 9.25 -14.61 0.29
C ILE A 365 8.02 -14.45 1.18
N SER A 366 6.83 -14.84 0.71
CA SER A 366 5.60 -14.81 1.51
C SER A 366 5.76 -15.64 2.79
N ARG A 367 6.30 -16.87 2.72
CA ARG A 367 6.55 -17.71 3.91
C ARG A 367 7.56 -17.08 4.86
N ARG A 368 8.66 -16.50 4.35
CA ARG A 368 9.69 -15.85 5.16
C ARG A 368 9.13 -14.61 5.88
N VAL A 369 8.33 -13.80 5.17
CA VAL A 369 7.65 -12.63 5.75
C VAL A 369 6.62 -13.07 6.79
N ALA A 370 5.86 -14.13 6.53
CA ALA A 370 4.92 -14.69 7.50
C ALA A 370 5.63 -15.18 8.77
N ALA A 371 6.75 -15.91 8.63
CA ALA A 371 7.55 -16.36 9.77
C ALA A 371 8.14 -15.19 10.56
N MET A 372 8.64 -14.15 9.88
CA MET A 372 9.13 -12.92 10.51
C MET A 372 8.01 -12.19 11.25
N GLY A 373 6.83 -12.10 10.65
CA GLY A 373 5.63 -11.51 11.26
C GLY A 373 5.20 -12.26 12.51
N GLN A 374 5.16 -13.60 12.47
CA GLN A 374 4.87 -14.42 13.65
C GLN A 374 5.90 -14.21 14.75
N TRP A 375 7.19 -14.22 14.41
CA TRP A 375 8.27 -13.97 15.36
C TRP A 375 8.12 -12.60 16.03
N LEU A 376 7.81 -11.55 15.25
CA LEU A 376 7.53 -10.22 15.77
C LEU A 376 6.29 -10.20 16.67
N GLY A 377 5.21 -10.88 16.29
CA GLY A 377 4.00 -11.01 17.09
C GLY A 377 4.27 -11.67 18.44
N MET A 378 5.02 -12.77 18.44
CA MET A 378 5.42 -13.49 19.65
C MET A 378 6.37 -12.66 20.54
N ALA A 379 7.31 -11.93 19.95
CA ALA A 379 8.18 -11.02 20.68
C ALA A 379 7.40 -9.89 21.36
N LEU A 380 6.42 -9.28 20.67
CA LEU A 380 5.56 -8.25 21.24
C LEU A 380 4.59 -8.80 22.30
N ALA A 381 4.07 -10.01 22.12
CA ALA A 381 3.21 -10.67 23.11
C ALA A 381 3.99 -11.01 24.39
N GLY A 382 5.25 -11.44 24.26
CA GLY A 382 6.11 -11.83 25.38
C GLY A 382 6.78 -10.67 26.14
N ASP A 383 6.94 -9.50 25.53
CA ASP A 383 7.62 -8.34 26.14
C ASP A 383 6.71 -7.10 26.26
N PRO A 384 6.12 -6.84 27.45
CA PRO A 384 5.35 -5.63 27.71
C PRO A 384 6.14 -4.33 27.55
N ALA A 385 7.45 -4.33 27.85
CA ALA A 385 8.27 -3.12 27.73
C ALA A 385 8.49 -2.76 26.25
N LEU A 386 8.63 -3.75 25.37
CA LEU A 386 8.70 -3.54 23.92
C LEU A 386 7.41 -2.91 23.37
N ARG A 387 6.23 -3.37 23.83
CA ARG A 387 4.93 -2.78 23.45
C ARG A 387 4.80 -1.33 23.85
N VAL A 388 5.20 -1.00 25.09
CA VAL A 388 5.20 0.40 25.57
C VAL A 388 6.12 1.27 24.70
N ARG A 389 7.33 0.79 24.38
CA ARG A 389 8.26 1.53 23.51
C ARG A 389 7.70 1.74 22.10
N LEU A 390 7.06 0.72 21.53
CA LEU A 390 6.42 0.82 20.22
C LEU A 390 5.25 1.83 20.23
N ASN A 391 4.40 1.77 21.24
CA ASN A 391 3.28 2.73 21.40
C ASN A 391 3.77 4.17 21.57
N VAL A 392 4.83 4.40 22.36
CA VAL A 392 5.43 5.73 22.48
C VAL A 392 5.99 6.21 21.14
N ARG A 393 6.64 5.32 20.38
CA ARG A 393 7.13 5.65 19.03
C ARG A 393 5.98 5.96 18.07
N LEU A 394 4.89 5.20 18.11
CA LEU A 394 3.68 5.46 17.31
C LEU A 394 3.04 6.79 17.67
N GLN A 395 3.01 7.18 18.95
CA GLN A 395 2.52 8.49 19.37
C GLN A 395 3.39 9.63 18.80
N LEU A 396 4.71 9.49 18.81
CA LEU A 396 5.62 10.48 18.22
C LEU A 396 5.41 10.61 16.70
N TRP A 397 5.28 9.47 16.01
CA TRP A 397 4.98 9.44 14.58
C TRP A 397 3.62 10.06 14.28
N ALA A 398 2.59 9.75 15.07
CA ALA A 398 1.26 10.33 14.91
C ALA A 398 1.32 11.86 15.03
N THR A 399 2.07 12.42 15.99
CA THR A 399 2.21 13.88 16.10
C THR A 399 2.90 14.51 14.88
N GLN A 400 3.84 13.80 14.25
CA GLN A 400 4.55 14.30 13.06
C GLN A 400 3.72 14.19 11.79
N VAL A 401 2.96 13.10 11.62
CA VAL A 401 2.20 12.79 10.39
C VAL A 401 0.77 13.35 10.43
N ALA A 402 0.22 13.59 11.63
CA ALA A 402 -1.15 14.09 11.78
C ALA A 402 -1.47 15.34 10.97
N PRO A 403 -0.60 16.39 10.91
CA PRO A 403 -0.89 17.58 10.11
C PRO A 403 -1.13 17.25 8.64
N ASP A 404 -0.21 16.51 8.03
CA ASP A 404 -0.27 16.16 6.60
C ASP A 404 -1.45 15.23 6.31
N LEU A 405 -1.67 14.22 7.15
CA LEU A 405 -2.81 13.30 7.01
C LEU A 405 -4.14 14.03 7.16
N SER A 406 -4.26 14.91 8.16
CA SER A 406 -5.48 15.67 8.43
C SER A 406 -5.82 16.58 7.25
N GLN A 407 -4.80 17.21 6.64
CA GLN A 407 -4.97 18.03 5.45
C GLN A 407 -5.39 17.18 4.25
N PHE A 408 -4.70 16.07 4.00
CA PHE A 408 -5.03 15.15 2.90
C PHE A 408 -6.48 14.65 2.99
N VAL A 409 -6.92 14.21 4.17
CA VAL A 409 -8.30 13.75 4.37
C VAL A 409 -9.31 14.89 4.21
N ALA A 410 -9.00 16.08 4.72
CA ALA A 410 -9.87 17.25 4.54
C ALA A 410 -10.03 17.63 3.07
N GLU A 411 -8.93 17.64 2.30
CA GLU A 411 -8.96 17.88 0.86
C GLU A 411 -9.73 16.79 0.12
N HIS A 412 -9.54 15.52 0.50
CA HIS A 412 -10.29 14.41 -0.08
C HIS A 412 -11.81 14.54 0.17
N ILE A 413 -12.23 14.88 1.39
CA ILE A 413 -13.65 15.10 1.73
C ILE A 413 -14.22 16.25 0.91
N ARG A 414 -13.50 17.39 0.84
CA ARG A 414 -13.92 18.55 0.07
C ARG A 414 -14.10 18.20 -1.41
N ASN A 415 -13.09 17.59 -2.02
CA ASN A 415 -13.13 17.16 -3.42
C ASN A 415 -14.25 16.16 -3.69
N THR A 416 -14.58 15.30 -2.72
CA THR A 416 -15.67 14.33 -2.84
C THR A 416 -17.03 15.03 -2.82
N VAL A 417 -17.27 15.93 -1.87
CA VAL A 417 -18.53 16.69 -1.78
C VAL A 417 -18.72 17.62 -2.99
N ASP A 418 -17.64 18.21 -3.49
CA ASP A 418 -17.67 19.08 -4.67
C ASP A 418 -18.10 18.31 -5.94
N ARG A 419 -17.76 17.02 -6.04
CA ARG A 419 -18.16 16.14 -7.17
C ARG A 419 -19.62 15.69 -7.12
N TRP A 420 -20.30 15.76 -5.98
CA TRP A 420 -21.70 15.34 -5.86
C TRP A 420 -22.65 16.33 -6.52
N ASP A 421 -23.73 15.85 -7.14
CA ASP A 421 -24.81 16.72 -7.58
C ASP A 421 -25.51 17.36 -6.38
N ALA A 422 -25.79 18.65 -6.47
CA ALA A 422 -26.36 19.43 -5.37
C ALA A 422 -27.77 18.94 -5.00
N LYS A 423 -28.55 18.46 -5.98
CA LYS A 423 -29.88 17.90 -5.74
C LYS A 423 -29.81 16.55 -5.04
N GLU A 424 -28.83 15.73 -5.41
CA GLU A 424 -28.64 14.42 -4.78
C GLU A 424 -28.22 14.58 -3.31
N MET A 425 -27.30 15.50 -3.01
CA MET A 425 -26.96 15.83 -1.62
C MET A 425 -28.19 16.30 -0.84
N ALA A 426 -28.99 17.23 -1.40
CA ALA A 426 -30.20 17.72 -0.74
C ALA A 426 -31.20 16.59 -0.47
N ARG A 427 -31.38 15.66 -1.42
CA ARG A 427 -32.24 14.48 -1.26
C ARG A 427 -31.74 13.55 -0.16
N LEU A 428 -30.43 13.29 -0.10
CA LEU A 428 -29.83 12.45 0.94
C LEU A 428 -30.01 13.07 2.34
N VAL A 429 -29.84 14.38 2.47
CA VAL A 429 -30.07 15.10 3.73
C VAL A 429 -31.56 15.08 4.09
N GLU A 430 -32.46 15.29 3.12
CA GLU A 430 -33.92 15.22 3.33
C GLU A 430 -34.35 13.83 3.81
N LEU A 431 -33.74 12.76 3.29
CA LEU A 431 -34.05 11.40 3.71
C LEU A 431 -33.64 11.10 5.15
N HIS A 432 -32.58 11.74 5.65
CA HIS A 432 -32.06 11.51 7.00
C HIS A 432 -32.72 12.39 8.07
N ILE A 433 -33.06 13.64 7.74
CA ILE A 433 -33.54 14.63 8.73
C ILE A 433 -34.98 15.08 8.42
N GLY A 434 -35.52 14.74 7.26
CA GLY A 434 -36.80 15.26 6.80
C GLY A 434 -38.01 14.80 7.63
N SER A 435 -37.98 13.59 8.22
CA SER A 435 -39.05 13.14 9.13
C SER A 435 -39.20 14.08 10.32
N ASP A 436 -38.07 14.45 10.91
CA ASP A 436 -37.99 15.27 12.11
C ASP A 436 -38.38 16.71 11.81
N LEU A 437 -38.02 17.21 10.62
CA LEU A 437 -38.46 18.53 10.16
C LEU A 437 -39.97 18.62 9.93
N GLN A 438 -40.65 17.53 9.54
CA GLN A 438 -42.13 17.55 9.42
C GLN A 438 -42.81 17.66 10.79
N PHE A 439 -42.19 17.20 11.89
CA PHE A 439 -42.74 17.41 13.23
C PHE A 439 -42.79 18.88 13.62
N ILE A 440 -41.85 19.72 13.15
CA ILE A 440 -41.90 21.17 13.35
C ILE A 440 -43.21 21.72 12.78
N ARG A 441 -43.62 21.28 11.59
CA ARG A 441 -44.88 21.71 10.94
C ARG A 441 -46.13 21.25 11.69
N ILE A 442 -46.14 20.03 12.24
CA ILE A 442 -47.24 19.53 13.07
C ILE A 442 -47.34 20.40 14.33
N ASN A 443 -46.22 20.62 15.01
CA ASN A 443 -46.14 21.46 16.20
C ASN A 443 -46.53 22.91 15.91
N GLY A 444 -46.11 23.48 14.79
CA GLY A 444 -46.48 24.83 14.37
C GLY A 444 -47.98 25.00 14.14
N THR A 445 -48.65 23.94 13.68
CA THR A 445 -50.12 23.94 13.56
C THR A 445 -50.80 23.97 14.93
N VAL A 446 -50.32 23.14 15.87
CA VAL A 446 -50.87 23.07 17.24
C VAL A 446 -50.61 24.35 18.02
N VAL A 447 -49.37 24.84 18.00
CA VAL A 447 -48.94 26.07 18.67
C VAL A 447 -49.64 27.28 18.04
N GLY A 448 -49.73 27.33 16.71
CA GLY A 448 -50.47 28.38 16.01
C GLY A 448 -51.93 28.44 16.46
N GLY A 449 -52.59 27.30 16.58
CA GLY A 449 -53.96 27.23 17.11
C GLY A 449 -54.06 27.74 18.54
N LEU A 450 -53.17 27.31 19.42
CA LEU A 450 -53.15 27.77 20.81
C LEU A 450 -52.93 29.29 20.91
N ILE A 451 -52.03 29.84 20.10
CA ILE A 451 -51.82 31.29 20.02
C ILE A 451 -53.08 31.98 19.50
N GLY A 452 -53.74 31.45 18.48
CA GLY A 452 -55.01 31.96 17.98
C GLY A 452 -56.09 31.99 19.05
N LEU A 453 -56.19 30.94 19.87
CA LEU A 453 -57.10 30.88 21.02
C LEU A 453 -56.78 31.97 22.06
N VAL A 454 -55.51 32.15 22.41
CA VAL A 454 -55.08 33.18 23.36
C VAL A 454 -55.38 34.58 22.83
N LEU A 455 -55.06 34.86 21.56
CA LEU A 455 -55.36 36.15 20.92
C LEU A 455 -56.87 36.39 20.80
N PHE A 456 -57.66 35.35 20.55
CA PHE A 456 -59.11 35.44 20.57
C PHE A 456 -59.63 35.77 21.97
N ALA A 457 -59.16 35.07 23.00
CA ALA A 457 -59.54 35.32 24.39
C ALA A 457 -59.18 36.75 24.83
N LEU A 458 -58.03 37.28 24.40
CA LEU A 458 -57.62 38.66 24.68
C LEU A 458 -58.47 39.69 23.91
N SER A 459 -58.73 39.46 22.63
CA SER A 459 -59.51 40.40 21.80
C SER A 459 -60.99 40.47 22.19
N HIS A 460 -61.56 39.35 22.63
CA HIS A 460 -62.96 39.26 23.07
C HIS A 460 -63.09 39.26 24.61
N ALA A 461 -62.04 39.63 25.34
CA ALA A 461 -62.03 39.62 26.81
C ALA A 461 -63.18 40.44 27.41
N ARG A 462 -63.56 41.57 26.79
CA ARG A 462 -64.66 42.43 27.26
C ARG A 462 -66.03 41.78 27.06
N GLU A 463 -66.27 41.15 25.92
CA GLU A 463 -67.53 40.46 25.62
C GLU A 463 -67.69 39.18 26.45
N ILE A 464 -66.59 38.45 26.67
CA ILE A 464 -66.52 37.29 27.54
C ILE A 464 -66.76 37.68 29.00
N ALA A 465 -66.17 38.80 29.47
CA ALA A 465 -66.39 39.32 30.82
C ALA A 465 -67.83 39.83 31.06
N GLN A 466 -68.48 40.37 30.03
CA GLN A 466 -69.90 40.74 30.05
C GLN A 466 -70.81 39.50 30.05
N GLY A 467 -70.50 38.48 29.25
CA GLY A 467 -71.25 37.22 29.20
C GLY A 467 -71.11 36.34 30.45
N LEU A 468 -69.99 36.44 31.17
CA LEU A 468 -69.74 35.76 32.45
C LEU A 468 -70.28 36.53 33.67
N GLY A 469 -70.89 37.71 33.48
CA GLY A 469 -71.43 38.52 34.58
C GLY A 469 -70.37 39.17 35.49
N ILE A 470 -69.12 39.26 35.03
CA ILE A 470 -68.01 39.85 35.80
C ILE A 470 -68.00 41.38 35.66
N LEU A 471 -68.60 41.92 34.60
CA LEU A 471 -68.86 43.36 34.42
C LEU A 471 -70.36 43.65 34.60
N ALA A 472 -70.84 43.53 35.82
CA ALA A 472 -72.03 44.24 36.26
C ALA A 472 -71.62 45.57 36.90
N ALA A 473 -72.16 46.66 36.34
CA ALA A 473 -72.13 48.06 36.79
C ALA A 473 -70.81 48.84 36.65
N GLY A 474 -70.87 49.83 35.74
CA GLY A 474 -69.93 50.90 35.49
C GLY A 474 -70.43 51.73 34.33
#